data_AF-A0A963BML3-F1
#
_entry.id   AF-A0A963BML3-F1
#
_cell.length_a   1.000
_cell.length_b   1.000
_cell.length_c   1.000
_cell.angle_alpha   90.00
_cell.angle_beta   90.00
_cell.angle_gamma   90.00
#
_symmetry.space_group_name_H-M   'P 1'
#
loop_
_entity.id
_entity.type
_entity.pdbx_description
1 polymer ?
#
loop_
_entity_poly.entity_id
_entity_poly.type
_entity_poly.pdbx_seq_one_letter_code
_entity_poly.pdbx_strand_id
1 'polypeptide(L)'
;MDSTISKSRRIYQDPYAHLNPDGGFDAVGIPAVEMGSSGVRKKLGNPYALLNDQGEYDGAEPSSLPPSRTQQVPESAKNRSGYYRYEQIQRRARELQKIIWRKRHELWPEGEPADQVEMLDPAIALKALGFDFDLTETLGQHSDSRTTFEVAGIVDRAKKQVEISRRLPLNTRRFTAAHELGHVLLHQELRMHRDKPLDGSSTTVMERDRVELEADKFAAYYLMPEKLLRKRFGQLFLCDQFVLNEVTQFALDPSDSLRLSERCYTVRDLARILAKAEGYNGRYFCSLADQFQ
;
A
#
# COMPACT_ATOMS: atom_id res chain seq x y z
N MET A 1 0.85 48.29 6.46
CA MET A 1 -0.41 47.80 5.86
C MET A 1 -0.14 46.37 5.43
N ASP A 2 -0.66 45.45 6.23
CA ASP A 2 -0.26 44.05 6.29
C ASP A 2 -0.65 43.27 5.03
N SER A 3 0.35 42.62 4.44
CA SER A 3 0.16 41.70 3.31
C SER A 3 -0.33 40.35 3.81
N THR A 4 -1.64 40.17 3.92
CA THR A 4 -2.24 38.85 4.17
C THR A 4 -2.15 38.03 2.88
N ILE A 5 -1.00 37.39 2.65
CA ILE A 5 -0.81 36.47 1.53
C ILE A 5 -1.70 35.25 1.76
N SER A 6 -2.71 35.07 0.90
CA SER A 6 -3.64 33.94 0.95
C SER A 6 -2.90 32.59 0.83
N LYS A 7 -3.33 31.60 1.64
CA LYS A 7 -2.79 30.23 1.69
C LYS A 7 -2.76 29.55 0.31
N SER A 8 -3.63 29.95 -0.62
CA SER A 8 -3.68 29.43 -1.99
C SER A 8 -2.38 29.69 -2.77
N ARG A 9 -1.77 30.88 -2.63
CA ARG A 9 -0.56 31.26 -3.40
C ARG A 9 0.67 30.45 -2.99
N ARG A 10 0.74 30.02 -1.73
CA ARG A 10 1.83 29.15 -1.25
C ARG A 10 1.71 27.72 -1.79
N ILE A 11 0.51 27.26 -2.12
CA ILE A 11 0.27 25.89 -2.60
C ILE A 11 0.70 25.74 -4.06
N TYR A 12 0.50 26.77 -4.89
CA TYR A 12 0.80 26.71 -6.33
C TYR A 12 2.21 27.19 -6.70
N GLN A 13 2.97 27.79 -5.76
CA GLN A 13 4.28 28.43 -6.03
C GLN A 13 4.29 29.39 -7.23
N ASP A 14 3.10 29.89 -7.60
CA ASP A 14 2.89 30.81 -8.71
C ASP A 14 2.43 32.16 -8.14
N PRO A 15 3.23 33.23 -8.30
CA PRO A 15 2.88 34.56 -7.79
C PRO A 15 1.67 35.19 -8.51
N TYR A 16 1.23 34.64 -9.65
CA TYR A 16 0.13 35.18 -10.46
C TYR A 16 -1.18 34.41 -10.35
N ALA A 17 -1.26 33.41 -9.46
CA ALA A 17 -2.49 32.66 -9.25
C ALA A 17 -3.68 33.60 -8.89
N HIS A 18 -4.75 33.52 -9.69
CA HIS A 18 -6.00 34.31 -9.60
C HIS A 18 -5.93 35.77 -10.08
N LEU A 19 -5.04 36.09 -11.02
CA LEU A 19 -5.11 37.33 -11.80
C LEU A 19 -5.82 37.09 -13.13
N ASN A 20 -6.84 37.90 -13.41
CA ASN A 20 -7.40 38.00 -14.75
C ASN A 20 -6.45 38.81 -15.66
N PRO A 21 -6.63 38.76 -17.00
CA PRO A 21 -5.77 39.45 -17.98
C PRO A 21 -5.59 40.96 -17.75
N ASP A 22 -6.49 41.56 -16.98
CA ASP A 22 -6.64 42.97 -16.66
C ASP A 22 -6.22 43.32 -15.21
N GLY A 23 -5.64 42.37 -14.46
CA GLY A 23 -4.99 42.62 -13.17
C GLY A 23 -5.92 42.77 -11.96
N GLY A 24 -7.21 42.45 -12.11
CA GLY A 24 -8.21 42.42 -11.04
C GLY A 24 -8.25 41.09 -10.26
N PHE A 25 -8.70 41.13 -9.00
CA PHE A 25 -8.94 39.95 -8.15
C PHE A 25 -10.36 39.41 -8.35
N ASP A 26 -10.49 38.21 -8.91
CA ASP A 26 -11.76 37.49 -8.90
C ASP A 26 -11.97 36.81 -7.54
N ALA A 27 -12.66 37.51 -6.66
CA ALA A 27 -13.27 36.92 -5.47
C ALA A 27 -14.76 37.23 -5.48
N VAL A 28 -15.55 36.42 -6.21
CA VAL A 28 -17.01 36.40 -6.03
C VAL A 28 -17.34 35.37 -4.96
N GLY A 29 -18.12 35.83 -3.98
CA GLY A 29 -18.40 35.17 -2.71
C GLY A 29 -19.05 33.79 -2.81
N ILE A 30 -18.74 33.00 -1.78
CA ILE A 30 -19.21 31.66 -1.48
C ILE A 30 -20.72 31.70 -1.15
N PRO A 31 -21.60 30.92 -1.82
CA PRO A 31 -22.71 30.31 -1.12
C PRO A 31 -22.18 29.06 -0.39
N ALA A 32 -22.65 28.83 0.83
CA ALA A 32 -22.25 27.66 1.63
C ALA A 32 -22.56 26.36 0.85
N VAL A 33 -21.52 25.74 0.29
CA VAL A 33 -21.62 24.44 -0.37
C VAL A 33 -21.17 23.36 0.61
N GLU A 34 -22.00 22.33 0.72
CA GLU A 34 -21.79 21.08 1.45
C GLU A 34 -20.32 20.66 1.46
N MET A 35 -19.79 20.35 2.65
CA MET A 35 -18.42 19.85 2.78
C MET A 35 -18.31 18.52 2.04
N GLY A 36 -17.77 18.57 0.82
CA GLY A 36 -17.40 17.39 0.07
C GLY A 36 -16.49 16.48 0.88
N SER A 37 -16.50 15.19 0.55
CA SER A 37 -15.81 14.10 1.28
C SER A 37 -14.33 14.38 1.63
N SER A 38 -13.66 15.29 0.92
CA SER A 38 -12.31 15.77 1.23
C SER A 38 -12.20 16.57 2.54
N GLY A 39 -13.20 17.41 2.86
CA GLY A 39 -13.25 18.19 4.09
C GLY A 39 -13.48 17.32 5.33
N VAL A 40 -14.37 16.33 5.21
CA VAL A 40 -14.66 15.36 6.27
C VAL A 40 -13.44 14.50 6.60
N ARG A 41 -12.66 14.08 5.59
CA ARG A 41 -11.40 13.34 5.80
C ARG A 41 -10.35 14.13 6.55
N LYS A 42 -10.18 15.41 6.20
CA LYS A 42 -9.24 16.30 6.90
C LYS A 42 -9.66 16.51 8.35
N LYS A 43 -10.97 16.65 8.61
CA LYS A 43 -11.51 16.79 9.97
C LYS A 43 -11.37 15.53 10.81
N LEU A 44 -11.60 14.36 10.22
CA LEU A 44 -11.51 13.07 10.92
C LEU A 44 -10.08 12.55 11.06
N GLY A 45 -9.11 13.19 10.41
CA GLY A 45 -7.73 12.69 10.35
C GLY A 45 -7.71 11.22 9.93
N ASN A 46 -8.54 10.83 8.97
CA ASN A 46 -8.64 9.45 8.51
C ASN A 46 -8.74 9.43 6.98
N PRO A 47 -7.66 9.04 6.27
CA PRO A 47 -7.66 8.99 4.80
C PRO A 47 -8.58 7.90 4.24
N TYR A 48 -9.05 6.98 5.09
CA TYR A 48 -9.98 5.89 4.76
C TYR A 48 -11.42 6.18 5.18
N ALA A 49 -11.73 7.34 5.77
CA ALA A 49 -13.10 7.70 6.09
C ALA A 49 -13.97 7.75 4.82
N LEU A 50 -15.18 7.18 4.90
CA LEU A 50 -16.23 7.20 3.86
C LEU A 50 -15.96 6.33 2.61
N LEU A 51 -15.20 5.22 2.71
CA LEU A 51 -14.99 4.32 1.58
C LEU A 51 -15.89 3.08 1.68
N ASN A 52 -16.68 2.81 0.65
CA ASN A 52 -17.41 1.55 0.51
C ASN A 52 -16.55 0.46 -0.17
N ASP A 53 -17.06 -0.78 -0.22
CA ASP A 53 -16.34 -1.96 -0.70
C ASP A 53 -15.94 -1.88 -2.19
N GLN A 54 -16.52 -0.95 -2.96
CA GLN A 54 -16.23 -0.73 -4.38
C GLN A 54 -15.28 0.44 -4.64
N GLY A 55 -14.84 1.15 -3.59
CA GLY A 55 -13.94 2.29 -3.72
C GLY A 55 -14.63 3.62 -3.99
N GLU A 56 -15.96 3.68 -3.86
CA GLU A 56 -16.76 4.90 -3.97
C GLU A 56 -16.97 5.58 -2.61
N TYR A 57 -17.45 6.83 -2.61
CA TYR A 57 -17.64 7.63 -1.41
C TYR A 57 -19.10 7.67 -0.98
N ASP A 58 -19.40 7.12 0.21
CA ASP A 58 -20.74 7.21 0.79
C ASP A 58 -20.98 8.64 1.30
N GLY A 59 -21.89 9.36 0.65
CA GLY A 59 -22.18 10.76 0.92
C GLY A 59 -23.61 11.19 0.60
N ALA A 60 -24.55 10.24 0.49
CA ALA A 60 -25.98 10.53 0.45
C ALA A 60 -26.64 10.01 1.74
N GLU A 61 -27.27 10.92 2.48
CA GLU A 61 -27.97 10.72 3.77
C GLU A 61 -29.18 9.74 3.66
N PRO A 62 -29.72 9.19 4.78
CA PRO A 62 -29.85 7.75 5.01
C PRO A 62 -31.28 7.31 5.42
N SER A 63 -31.50 6.01 5.59
CA SER A 63 -32.59 5.53 6.47
C SER A 63 -32.17 4.33 7.32
N SER A 64 -32.08 4.59 8.63
CA SER A 64 -32.25 3.70 9.79
C SER A 64 -31.29 2.51 10.01
N LEU A 65 -30.43 2.65 11.03
CA LEU A 65 -29.73 1.57 11.73
C LEU A 65 -30.58 0.99 12.89
N PRO A 66 -30.29 -0.25 13.32
CA PRO A 66 -30.23 -0.57 14.75
C PRO A 66 -28.91 -1.34 15.11
N PRO A 67 -28.61 -1.67 16.38
CA PRO A 67 -27.39 -1.21 17.05
C PRO A 67 -26.27 -2.25 17.19
N SER A 68 -25.10 -1.72 17.57
CA SER A 68 -23.81 -2.35 17.86
C SER A 68 -23.80 -3.75 18.48
N ARG A 69 -22.96 -4.63 17.91
CA ARG A 69 -22.50 -5.87 18.53
C ARG A 69 -20.99 -6.06 18.28
N THR A 70 -20.29 -6.29 19.38
CA THR A 70 -18.89 -6.69 19.62
C THR A 70 -18.00 -6.95 18.38
N GLN A 71 -16.90 -6.20 18.23
CA GLN A 71 -15.90 -6.38 17.17
C GLN A 71 -15.05 -7.65 17.41
N GLN A 72 -15.59 -8.80 17.01
CA GLN A 72 -14.77 -9.93 16.54
C GLN A 72 -14.68 -9.80 15.01
N VAL A 73 -13.48 -9.88 14.46
CA VAL A 73 -13.27 -9.90 13.01
C VAL A 73 -14.06 -11.09 12.45
N PRO A 74 -15.04 -10.90 11.55
CA PRO A 74 -15.86 -12.01 11.09
C PRO A 74 -14.98 -12.92 10.22
N GLU A 75 -14.92 -14.20 10.59
CA GLU A 75 -14.41 -15.29 9.76
C GLU A 75 -15.15 -15.25 8.42
N SER A 76 -14.53 -14.61 7.44
CA SER A 76 -15.11 -14.49 6.11
C SER A 76 -15.03 -15.85 5.46
N ALA A 77 -16.20 -16.46 5.23
CA ALA A 77 -16.36 -17.79 4.67
C ALA A 77 -15.45 -18.02 3.46
N LYS A 78 -14.52 -18.97 3.61
CA LYS A 78 -13.77 -19.56 2.50
C LYS A 78 -14.77 -20.01 1.43
N ASN A 79 -14.46 -19.82 0.15
CA ASN A 79 -15.28 -20.38 -0.93
C ASN A 79 -15.36 -21.91 -0.80
N ARG A 80 -16.25 -22.56 -1.56
CA ARG A 80 -16.36 -24.03 -1.64
C ARG A 80 -15.03 -24.76 -1.94
N SER A 81 -13.98 -24.05 -2.35
CA SER A 81 -12.63 -24.58 -2.56
C SER A 81 -11.61 -24.26 -1.44
N GLY A 82 -11.97 -23.58 -0.36
CA GLY A 82 -11.03 -23.26 0.73
C GLY A 82 -10.13 -22.03 0.53
N TYR A 83 -10.18 -21.36 -0.64
CA TYR A 83 -9.23 -20.33 -1.09
C TYR A 83 -9.81 -18.91 -1.12
N TYR A 84 -8.95 -17.88 -1.08
CA TYR A 84 -9.33 -16.48 -1.15
C TYR A 84 -9.24 -15.92 -2.58
N ARG A 85 -10.27 -15.19 -2.99
CA ARG A 85 -10.21 -14.36 -4.19
C ARG A 85 -9.38 -13.10 -3.93
N TYR A 86 -8.78 -12.53 -4.99
CA TYR A 86 -7.94 -11.34 -4.86
C TYR A 86 -8.68 -10.15 -4.22
N GLU A 87 -9.97 -9.98 -4.48
CA GLU A 87 -10.78 -8.94 -3.85
C GLU A 87 -10.90 -9.16 -2.32
N GLN A 88 -10.99 -10.43 -1.89
CA GLN A 88 -11.04 -10.78 -0.47
C GLN A 88 -9.68 -10.54 0.21
N ILE A 89 -8.58 -10.87 -0.47
CA ILE A 89 -7.20 -10.61 0.01
C ILE A 89 -6.98 -9.10 0.16
N GLN A 90 -7.34 -8.32 -0.88
CA GLN A 90 -7.22 -6.87 -0.86
C GLN A 90 -8.04 -6.25 0.27
N ARG A 91 -9.28 -6.73 0.46
CA ARG A 91 -10.13 -6.27 1.58
C ARG A 91 -9.49 -6.56 2.93
N ARG A 92 -8.91 -7.75 3.14
CA ARG A 92 -8.22 -8.08 4.39
C ARG A 92 -6.98 -7.22 4.64
N ALA A 93 -6.18 -6.95 3.61
CA ALA A 93 -5.06 -6.01 3.72
C ALA A 93 -5.54 -4.60 4.11
N ARG A 94 -6.63 -4.11 3.51
CA ARG A 94 -7.24 -2.81 3.85
C ARG A 94 -7.79 -2.77 5.27
N GLU A 95 -8.45 -3.83 5.74
CA GLU A 95 -8.94 -3.89 7.12
C GLU A 95 -7.78 -3.85 8.13
N LEU A 96 -6.68 -4.55 7.85
CA LEU A 96 -5.48 -4.46 8.70
C LEU A 96 -4.89 -3.05 8.72
N GLN A 97 -4.77 -2.40 7.56
CA GLN A 97 -4.32 -1.00 7.46
C GLN A 97 -5.23 -0.06 8.27
N LYS A 98 -6.55 -0.24 8.23
CA LYS A 98 -7.51 0.54 9.05
C LYS A 98 -7.30 0.31 10.54
N ILE A 99 -7.05 -0.94 10.96
CA ILE A 99 -6.77 -1.27 12.36
C ILE A 99 -5.49 -0.55 12.83
N ILE A 100 -4.41 -0.64 12.06
CA ILE A 100 -3.15 0.05 12.35
C ILE A 100 -3.36 1.55 12.44
N TRP A 101 -4.06 2.14 11.46
CA TRP A 101 -4.39 3.57 11.46
C TRP A 101 -5.17 3.98 12.73
N ARG A 102 -6.12 3.16 13.16
CA ARG A 102 -6.94 3.46 14.34
C ARG A 102 -6.14 3.35 15.65
N LYS A 103 -5.20 2.42 15.70
CA LYS A 103 -4.29 2.19 16.83
C LYS A 103 -2.98 2.99 16.76
N ARG A 104 -2.81 3.89 15.79
CA ARG A 104 -1.53 4.54 15.53
C ARG A 104 -0.94 5.29 16.74
N HIS A 105 -1.77 5.92 17.56
CA HIS A 105 -1.31 6.57 18.80
C HIS A 105 -0.77 5.58 19.84
N GLU A 106 -1.29 4.35 19.85
CA GLU A 106 -0.83 3.27 20.74
C GLU A 106 0.44 2.60 20.20
N LEU A 107 0.51 2.43 18.87
CA LEU A 107 1.61 1.78 18.18
C LEU A 107 2.86 2.68 18.06
N TRP A 108 2.67 4.01 18.09
CA TRP A 108 3.74 5.00 18.03
C TRP A 108 3.61 6.03 19.18
N PRO A 109 3.95 5.64 20.42
CA PRO A 109 3.80 6.52 21.59
C PRO A 109 4.72 7.76 21.53
N GLU A 110 5.86 7.65 20.86
CA GLU A 110 6.84 8.73 20.68
C GLU A 110 6.47 9.72 19.56
N GLY A 111 5.39 9.45 18.81
CA GLY A 111 4.91 10.28 17.72
C GLY A 111 4.62 9.50 16.44
N GLU A 112 3.48 9.79 15.82
CA GLU A 112 3.06 9.15 14.57
C GLU A 112 4.04 9.44 13.42
N PRO A 113 4.27 8.47 12.51
CA PRO A 113 5.03 8.70 11.29
C PRO A 113 4.48 9.86 10.45
N ALA A 114 5.37 10.70 9.92
CA ALA A 114 4.98 11.82 9.06
C ALA A 114 4.48 11.33 7.69
N ASP A 115 5.04 10.22 7.20
CA ASP A 115 4.59 9.56 5.97
C ASP A 115 3.70 8.35 6.28
N GLN A 116 2.56 8.26 5.58
CA GLN A 116 1.64 7.13 5.69
C GLN A 116 2.24 5.81 5.20
N VAL A 117 3.25 5.87 4.34
CA VAL A 117 3.96 4.67 3.85
C VAL A 117 4.78 4.02 4.97
N GLU A 118 5.29 4.80 5.92
CA GLU A 118 6.02 4.29 7.08
C GLU A 118 5.11 3.50 8.03
N MET A 119 3.81 3.81 8.06
CA MET A 119 2.83 3.04 8.83
C MET A 119 2.53 1.65 8.26
N LEU A 120 3.02 1.34 7.06
CA LEU A 120 2.87 0.05 6.39
C LEU A 120 4.02 -0.92 6.73
N ASP A 121 4.77 -0.68 7.80
CA ASP A 121 5.79 -1.60 8.28
C ASP A 121 5.14 -2.91 8.77
N PRO A 122 5.43 -4.06 8.12
CA PRO A 122 4.89 -5.35 8.52
C PRO A 122 5.26 -5.75 9.95
N ALA A 123 6.42 -5.32 10.47
CA ALA A 123 6.83 -5.63 11.85
C ALA A 123 5.87 -4.98 12.87
N ILE A 124 5.41 -3.76 12.60
CA ILE A 124 4.42 -3.08 13.45
C ILE A 124 3.06 -3.78 13.32
N ALA A 125 2.68 -4.19 12.11
CA ALA A 125 1.44 -4.92 11.89
C ALA A 125 1.40 -6.26 12.63
N LEU A 126 2.50 -7.02 12.59
CA LEU A 126 2.66 -8.28 13.32
C LEU A 126 2.55 -8.06 14.83
N LYS A 127 3.23 -7.05 15.38
CA LYS A 127 3.10 -6.65 16.78
C LYS A 127 1.66 -6.28 17.15
N ALA A 128 0.96 -5.54 16.28
CA ALA A 128 -0.44 -5.18 16.49
C ALA A 128 -1.39 -6.39 16.50
N LEU A 129 -1.00 -7.49 15.86
CA LEU A 129 -1.69 -8.79 15.89
C LEU A 129 -1.20 -9.70 17.04
N GLY A 130 -0.25 -9.24 17.86
CA GLY A 130 0.30 -9.99 18.98
C GLY A 130 1.35 -11.02 18.60
N PHE A 131 2.04 -10.83 17.47
CA PHE A 131 3.20 -11.60 17.08
C PHE A 131 4.49 -10.82 17.35
N ASP A 132 5.49 -11.52 17.87
CA ASP A 132 6.86 -11.02 17.93
C ASP A 132 7.50 -11.08 16.54
N PHE A 133 8.38 -10.13 16.26
CA PHE A 133 9.08 -10.01 14.99
C PHE A 133 10.58 -9.86 15.24
N ASP A 134 11.36 -10.80 14.70
CA ASP A 134 12.80 -10.84 14.84
C ASP A 134 13.53 -10.92 13.50
N LEU A 135 14.69 -10.28 13.44
CA LEU A 135 15.62 -10.44 12.34
C LEU A 135 16.77 -11.36 12.79
N THR A 136 16.93 -12.50 12.13
CA THR A 136 17.92 -13.53 12.47
C THR A 136 19.03 -13.60 11.41
N GLU A 137 20.28 -13.87 11.81
CA GLU A 137 21.42 -13.89 10.87
C GLU A 137 21.29 -14.95 9.77
N THR A 138 20.70 -16.10 10.08
CA THR A 138 20.29 -17.11 9.10
C THR A 138 19.19 -17.96 9.71
N LEU A 139 18.25 -18.41 8.88
CA LEU A 139 17.20 -19.34 9.26
C LEU A 139 17.55 -20.78 8.87
N GLY A 140 18.79 -21.01 8.42
CA GLY A 140 19.29 -22.29 7.94
C GLY A 140 19.22 -22.44 6.42
N GLN A 141 19.87 -23.49 5.92
CA GLN A 141 19.85 -23.88 4.51
C GLN A 141 19.11 -25.20 4.36
N HIS A 142 18.28 -25.30 3.32
CA HIS A 142 17.60 -26.52 2.93
C HIS A 142 18.22 -27.09 1.66
N SER A 143 18.54 -28.38 1.66
CA SER A 143 19.01 -29.10 0.46
C SER A 143 17.89 -30.00 -0.05
N ASP A 144 17.36 -29.69 -1.23
CA ASP A 144 16.78 -30.73 -2.08
C ASP A 144 17.92 -31.21 -3.00
N SER A 145 17.87 -32.47 -3.41
CA SER A 145 18.88 -33.27 -4.13
C SER A 145 19.58 -32.65 -5.36
N ARG A 146 19.28 -31.40 -5.73
CA ARG A 146 19.97 -30.59 -6.76
C ARG A 146 20.27 -29.11 -6.40
N THR A 147 19.78 -28.57 -5.28
CA THR A 147 19.91 -27.14 -4.96
C THR A 147 19.75 -26.86 -3.46
N THR A 148 20.68 -26.08 -2.89
CA THR A 148 20.55 -25.50 -1.54
C THR A 148 19.85 -24.14 -1.61
N PHE A 149 18.78 -23.96 -0.84
CA PHE A 149 18.08 -22.69 -0.70
C PHE A 149 18.11 -22.22 0.76
N GLU A 150 18.41 -20.94 0.97
CA GLU A 150 18.32 -20.31 2.28
C GLU A 150 16.87 -19.89 2.55
N VAL A 151 16.38 -20.18 3.75
CA VAL A 151 15.01 -19.81 4.16
C VAL A 151 14.98 -18.30 4.40
N ALA A 152 14.00 -17.62 3.77
CA ALA A 152 13.87 -16.18 3.80
C ALA A 152 13.04 -15.71 5.00
N GLY A 153 11.96 -16.45 5.31
CA GLY A 153 11.07 -16.19 6.44
C GLY A 153 10.48 -17.46 7.07
N ILE A 154 10.13 -17.37 8.36
CA ILE A 154 9.42 -18.43 9.09
C ILE A 154 8.36 -17.80 10.00
N VAL A 155 7.17 -18.42 10.05
CA VAL A 155 6.12 -18.13 11.03
C VAL A 155 5.94 -19.32 11.98
N ASP A 156 6.23 -19.10 13.27
CA ASP A 156 5.88 -20.01 14.36
C ASP A 156 4.65 -19.50 15.10
N ARG A 157 3.48 -20.07 14.80
CA ARG A 157 2.22 -19.66 15.43
C ARG A 157 2.06 -20.13 16.85
N ALA A 158 2.71 -21.21 17.24
CA ALA A 158 2.63 -21.70 18.62
C ALA A 158 3.33 -20.73 19.57
N LYS A 159 4.46 -20.16 19.12
CA LYS A 159 5.20 -19.12 19.85
C LYS A 159 4.74 -17.70 19.53
N LYS A 160 3.88 -17.53 18.52
CA LYS A 160 3.50 -16.22 17.95
C LYS A 160 4.73 -15.40 17.54
N GLN A 161 5.64 -16.03 16.81
CA GLN A 161 6.89 -15.43 16.40
C GLN A 161 7.01 -15.46 14.88
N VAL A 162 7.51 -14.38 14.29
CA VAL A 162 7.89 -14.28 12.88
C VAL A 162 9.36 -13.91 12.81
N GLU A 163 10.13 -14.68 12.06
CA GLU A 163 11.57 -14.46 11.89
C GLU A 163 11.89 -14.26 10.41
N ILE A 164 12.70 -13.24 10.10
CA ILE A 164 13.17 -12.95 8.73
C ILE A 164 14.70 -12.97 8.70
N SER A 165 15.26 -13.54 7.63
CA SER A 165 16.71 -13.60 7.44
C SER A 165 17.31 -12.21 7.16
N ARG A 166 18.36 -11.86 7.92
CA ARG A 166 19.16 -10.64 7.70
C ARG A 166 20.00 -10.68 6.44
N ARG A 167 20.22 -11.86 5.84
CA ARG A 167 21.01 -11.97 4.60
C ARG A 167 20.30 -11.38 3.39
N LEU A 168 18.99 -11.18 3.47
CA LEU A 168 18.22 -10.55 2.40
C LEU A 168 18.52 -9.05 2.32
N PRO A 169 18.50 -8.44 1.12
CA PRO A 169 18.47 -6.99 0.96
C PRO A 169 17.27 -6.37 1.70
N LEU A 170 17.39 -5.12 2.16
CA LEU A 170 16.36 -4.46 2.97
C LEU A 170 14.96 -4.51 2.33
N ASN A 171 14.87 -4.17 1.04
CA ASN A 171 13.61 -4.14 0.28
C ASN A 171 12.99 -5.55 0.19
N THR A 172 13.84 -6.57 0.04
CA THR A 172 13.41 -7.97 0.04
C THR A 172 12.88 -8.37 1.42
N ARG A 173 13.54 -7.96 2.52
CA ARG A 173 13.07 -8.25 3.88
C ARG A 173 11.67 -7.72 4.13
N ARG A 174 11.36 -6.51 3.66
CA ARG A 174 10.06 -5.86 3.87
C ARG A 174 8.95 -6.61 3.12
N PHE A 175 9.20 -7.00 1.87
CA PHE A 175 8.27 -7.86 1.14
C PHE A 175 8.10 -9.23 1.80
N THR A 176 9.19 -9.89 2.21
CA THR A 176 9.13 -11.19 2.91
C THR A 176 8.35 -11.06 4.23
N ALA A 177 8.57 -10.01 5.02
CA ALA A 177 7.82 -9.78 6.25
C ALA A 177 6.32 -9.55 5.99
N ALA A 178 5.97 -8.84 4.91
CA ALA A 178 4.58 -8.66 4.49
C ALA A 178 3.95 -9.97 3.97
N HIS A 179 4.75 -10.84 3.34
CA HIS A 179 4.35 -12.18 2.94
C HIS A 179 4.02 -13.04 4.16
N GLU A 180 4.91 -13.09 5.16
CA GLU A 180 4.66 -13.81 6.43
C GLU A 180 3.43 -13.25 7.18
N LEU A 181 3.23 -11.93 7.15
CA LEU A 181 2.01 -11.31 7.67
C LEU A 181 0.76 -11.79 6.93
N GLY A 182 0.86 -12.01 5.61
CA GLY A 182 -0.17 -12.65 4.80
C GLY A 182 -0.48 -14.06 5.28
N HIS A 183 0.54 -14.87 5.55
CA HIS A 183 0.36 -16.17 6.18
C HIS A 183 -0.38 -16.06 7.51
N VAL A 184 0.09 -15.20 8.43
CA VAL A 184 -0.56 -14.98 9.74
C VAL A 184 -2.04 -14.65 9.60
N LEU A 185 -2.41 -13.77 8.66
CA LEU A 185 -3.78 -13.27 8.55
C LEU A 185 -4.73 -14.17 7.75
N LEU A 186 -4.25 -14.82 6.69
CA LEU A 186 -5.11 -15.55 5.75
C LEU A 186 -5.22 -17.04 6.10
N HIS A 187 -4.15 -17.67 6.58
CA HIS A 187 -4.00 -19.12 6.53
C HIS A 187 -3.97 -19.79 7.90
N GLN A 188 -4.86 -19.44 8.83
CA GLN A 188 -4.82 -19.80 10.28
C GLN A 188 -4.67 -21.29 10.62
N GLU A 189 -5.01 -22.21 9.70
CA GLU A 189 -4.98 -23.66 9.94
C GLU A 189 -3.58 -24.30 9.76
N LEU A 190 -2.63 -23.59 9.14
CA LEU A 190 -1.26 -24.08 8.91
C LEU A 190 -0.37 -23.84 10.15
N ARG A 191 -0.17 -24.87 10.99
CA ARG A 191 0.54 -24.71 12.28
C ARG A 191 2.01 -24.23 12.15
N MET A 192 2.65 -24.46 11.02
CA MET A 192 4.01 -23.99 10.74
C MET A 192 4.15 -23.76 9.22
N HIS A 193 4.26 -22.51 8.79
CA HIS A 193 4.65 -22.18 7.42
C HIS A 193 6.16 -21.96 7.40
N ARG A 194 6.85 -22.76 6.60
CA ARG A 194 8.23 -22.52 6.17
C ARG A 194 8.18 -22.37 4.67
N ASP A 195 9.10 -21.61 4.08
CA ASP A 195 9.26 -21.45 2.63
C ASP A 195 9.34 -22.77 1.82
N LYS A 196 9.41 -23.95 2.47
CA LYS A 196 9.07 -25.28 1.92
C LYS A 196 8.90 -26.35 3.02
N PRO A 197 7.86 -27.21 3.01
CA PRO A 197 7.76 -28.38 3.90
C PRO A 197 8.34 -29.68 3.28
N LEU A 198 9.04 -30.43 4.13
CA LEU A 198 9.85 -31.64 3.86
C LEU A 198 9.10 -32.97 3.78
N ASP A 199 7.80 -33.01 4.11
CA ASP A 199 7.08 -34.26 4.24
C ASP A 199 5.91 -34.30 3.26
N GLY A 200 5.91 -35.31 2.38
CA GLY A 200 4.93 -35.50 1.31
C GLY A 200 3.52 -35.85 1.81
N SER A 201 3.14 -35.46 3.03
CA SER A 201 1.82 -35.72 3.59
C SER A 201 0.80 -34.68 3.12
N SER A 202 0.00 -35.10 2.13
CA SER A 202 -1.40 -34.71 1.87
C SER A 202 -1.77 -33.21 1.84
N THR A 203 -0.98 -32.39 1.15
CA THR A 203 -1.44 -31.12 0.58
C THR A 203 -0.87 -31.09 -0.82
N THR A 204 -1.73 -31.09 -1.84
CA THR A 204 -1.29 -31.22 -3.23
C THR A 204 -0.34 -30.06 -3.54
N VAL A 205 0.72 -30.27 -4.33
CA VAL A 205 1.69 -29.19 -4.71
C VAL A 205 0.95 -27.91 -5.16
N MET A 206 -0.15 -28.09 -5.89
CA MET A 206 -1.04 -27.03 -6.36
C MET A 206 -1.70 -26.19 -5.25
N GLU A 207 -1.99 -26.79 -4.09
CA GLU A 207 -2.60 -26.08 -2.96
C GLU A 207 -1.55 -25.23 -2.23
N ARG A 208 -0.31 -25.74 -2.10
CA ARG A 208 0.83 -24.98 -1.58
C ARG A 208 1.13 -23.79 -2.47
N ASP A 209 1.24 -24.00 -3.78
CA ASP A 209 1.51 -22.93 -4.75
C ASP A 209 0.46 -21.80 -4.68
N ARG A 210 -0.80 -22.13 -4.39
CA ARG A 210 -1.86 -21.13 -4.20
C ARG A 210 -1.75 -20.36 -2.90
N VAL A 211 -1.42 -21.03 -1.80
CA VAL A 211 -1.22 -20.37 -0.51
C VAL A 211 -0.07 -19.36 -0.58
N GLU A 212 1.04 -19.73 -1.21
CA GLU A 212 2.16 -18.82 -1.47
C GLU A 212 1.72 -17.64 -2.35
N LEU A 213 0.94 -17.89 -3.40
CA LEU A 213 0.40 -16.84 -4.27
C LEU A 213 -0.55 -15.89 -3.51
N GLU A 214 -1.36 -16.41 -2.60
CA GLU A 214 -2.27 -15.61 -1.77
C GLU A 214 -1.48 -14.72 -0.79
N ALA A 215 -0.41 -15.25 -0.19
CA ALA A 215 0.51 -14.49 0.66
C ALA A 215 1.28 -13.40 -0.12
N ASP A 216 1.80 -13.71 -1.31
CA ASP A 216 2.42 -12.73 -2.20
C ASP A 216 1.45 -11.61 -2.61
N LYS A 217 0.20 -11.99 -2.90
CA LYS A 217 -0.86 -11.02 -3.23
C LYS A 217 -1.21 -10.16 -2.03
N PHE A 218 -1.27 -10.75 -0.85
CA PHE A 218 -1.48 -10.00 0.38
C PHE A 218 -0.35 -8.98 0.60
N ALA A 219 0.91 -9.41 0.49
CA ALA A 219 2.07 -8.54 0.64
C ALA A 219 1.99 -7.33 -0.31
N ALA A 220 1.69 -7.58 -1.59
CA ALA A 220 1.51 -6.52 -2.58
C ALA A 220 0.38 -5.54 -2.21
N TYR A 221 -0.80 -6.02 -1.80
CA TYR A 221 -1.91 -5.14 -1.41
C TYR A 221 -1.67 -4.39 -0.11
N TYR A 222 -0.94 -5.01 0.82
CA TYR A 222 -0.62 -4.43 2.11
C TYR A 222 0.43 -3.32 1.99
N LEU A 223 1.50 -3.56 1.24
CA LEU A 223 2.59 -2.60 1.02
C LEU A 223 2.23 -1.51 0.01
N MET A 224 1.38 -1.80 -0.98
CA MET A 224 0.92 -0.83 -1.98
C MET A 224 -0.61 -0.59 -1.91
N PRO A 225 -1.12 0.08 -0.85
CA PRO A 225 -2.52 0.42 -0.79
C PRO A 225 -2.90 1.36 -1.95
N GLU A 226 -3.88 0.93 -2.75
CA GLU A 226 -4.28 1.59 -4.00
C GLU A 226 -4.48 3.11 -3.86
N LYS A 227 -5.15 3.56 -2.79
CA LYS A 227 -5.38 4.99 -2.56
C LYS A 227 -4.10 5.78 -2.37
N LEU A 228 -3.17 5.22 -1.58
CA LEU A 228 -1.90 5.87 -1.29
C LEU A 228 -1.05 5.89 -2.56
N LEU A 229 -1.03 4.78 -3.30
CA LEU A 229 -0.33 4.67 -4.58
C LEU A 229 -0.87 5.67 -5.61
N ARG A 230 -2.19 5.75 -5.82
CA ARG A 230 -2.81 6.72 -6.75
C ARG A 230 -2.51 8.16 -6.35
N LYS A 231 -2.58 8.48 -5.05
CA LYS A 231 -2.24 9.81 -4.54
C LYS A 231 -0.78 10.17 -4.85
N ARG A 232 0.16 9.25 -4.60
CA ARG A 232 1.58 9.46 -4.94
C ARG A 232 1.77 9.59 -6.44
N PHE A 233 1.15 8.72 -7.23
CA PHE A 233 1.20 8.76 -8.68
C PHE A 233 0.77 10.13 -9.24
N GLY A 234 -0.39 10.65 -8.82
CA GLY A 234 -0.87 11.96 -9.25
C GLY A 234 0.04 13.12 -8.81
N GLN A 235 0.69 13.01 -7.66
CA GLN A 235 1.66 14.01 -7.20
C GLN A 235 2.96 14.03 -8.01
N LEU A 236 3.40 12.87 -8.52
CA LEU A 236 4.66 12.73 -9.24
C LEU A 236 4.50 12.99 -10.74
N PHE A 237 3.45 12.43 -11.36
CA PHE A 237 3.23 12.48 -12.81
C PHE A 237 2.20 13.52 -13.23
N LEU A 238 1.61 14.25 -12.27
CA LEU A 238 0.64 15.33 -12.50
C LEU A 238 -0.61 14.87 -13.29
N CYS A 239 -0.95 13.59 -13.20
CA CYS A 239 -2.09 12.99 -13.87
C CYS A 239 -2.63 11.79 -13.08
N ASP A 240 -3.93 11.52 -13.22
CA ASP A 240 -4.54 10.30 -12.67
C ASP A 240 -4.38 9.09 -13.58
N GLN A 241 -4.27 9.33 -14.89
CA GLN A 241 -4.06 8.34 -15.92
C GLN A 241 -2.94 8.79 -16.86
N PHE A 242 -1.85 8.05 -16.88
CA PHE A 242 -0.71 8.37 -17.74
C PHE A 242 -0.91 7.79 -19.13
N VAL A 243 -0.74 8.66 -20.13
CA VAL A 243 -0.75 8.30 -21.54
C VAL A 243 0.63 8.59 -22.10
N LEU A 244 1.28 7.59 -22.70
CA LEU A 244 2.56 7.78 -23.35
C LEU A 244 2.33 8.43 -24.72
N ASN A 245 2.80 9.67 -24.87
CA ASN A 245 2.81 10.44 -26.11
C ASN A 245 4.13 11.25 -26.17
N GLU A 246 4.36 12.02 -27.23
CA GLU A 246 5.60 12.79 -27.40
C GLU A 246 5.90 13.71 -26.21
N VAL A 247 4.86 14.37 -25.66
CA VAL A 247 5.00 15.31 -24.54
C VAL A 247 5.36 14.58 -23.25
N THR A 248 4.63 13.51 -22.92
CA THR A 248 4.86 12.75 -21.68
C THR A 248 6.13 11.90 -21.75
N GLN A 249 6.53 11.45 -22.95
CA GLN A 249 7.81 10.81 -23.20
C GLN A 249 8.95 11.79 -22.94
N PHE A 250 8.90 12.98 -23.54
CA PHE A 250 9.93 14.01 -23.31
C PHE A 250 9.98 14.44 -21.83
N ALA A 251 8.82 14.57 -21.17
CA ALA A 251 8.78 14.90 -19.75
C ALA A 251 9.37 13.80 -18.87
N LEU A 252 9.22 12.52 -19.24
CA LEU A 252 9.72 11.38 -18.47
C LEU A 252 11.21 11.10 -18.73
N ASP A 253 11.66 11.28 -19.96
CA ASP A 253 13.04 11.02 -20.38
C ASP A 253 13.47 12.01 -21.47
N PRO A 254 13.87 13.24 -21.08
CA PRO A 254 14.27 14.28 -22.03
C PRO A 254 15.47 13.89 -22.91
N SER A 255 16.30 12.97 -22.42
CA SER A 255 17.48 12.44 -23.11
C SER A 255 17.20 11.30 -24.08
N ASP A 256 15.96 10.79 -24.11
CA ASP A 256 15.57 9.56 -24.81
C ASP A 256 16.48 8.34 -24.49
N SER A 257 17.08 8.36 -23.29
CA SER A 257 18.01 7.34 -22.80
C SER A 257 17.34 5.98 -22.54
N LEU A 258 16.06 6.01 -22.17
CA LEU A 258 15.21 4.88 -21.91
C LEU A 258 14.60 4.32 -23.19
N ARG A 259 14.68 5.04 -24.32
CA ARG A 259 14.09 4.67 -25.62
C ARG A 259 12.68 4.13 -25.45
N LEU A 260 11.82 4.94 -24.86
CA LEU A 260 10.50 4.51 -24.36
C LEU A 260 9.63 3.91 -25.48
N SER A 261 9.71 4.47 -26.69
CA SER A 261 9.06 3.95 -27.89
C SER A 261 9.54 2.56 -28.32
N GLU A 262 10.79 2.18 -28.01
CA GLU A 262 11.39 0.87 -28.32
C GLU A 262 11.27 -0.14 -27.18
N ARG A 263 10.90 0.28 -25.96
CA ARG A 263 10.87 -0.60 -24.77
C ARG A 263 9.48 -0.76 -24.15
N CYS A 264 8.55 0.13 -24.48
CA CYS A 264 7.20 0.13 -23.92
C CYS A 264 6.19 -0.56 -24.85
N TYR A 265 6.25 -1.89 -24.91
CA TYR A 265 5.32 -2.69 -25.73
C TYR A 265 3.99 -2.98 -25.03
N THR A 266 3.99 -2.97 -23.70
CA THR A 266 2.82 -3.34 -22.90
C THR A 266 2.57 -2.34 -21.78
N VAL A 267 1.33 -2.34 -21.26
CA VAL A 267 0.96 -1.59 -20.05
C VAL A 267 1.83 -1.98 -18.86
N ARG A 268 2.30 -3.23 -18.80
CA ARG A 268 3.20 -3.71 -17.74
C ARG A 268 4.59 -3.09 -17.86
N ASP A 269 5.09 -2.91 -19.08
CA ASP A 269 6.39 -2.26 -19.30
C ASP A 269 6.30 -0.78 -18.89
N LEU A 270 5.24 -0.10 -19.31
CA LEU A 270 4.96 1.28 -18.88
C LEU A 270 4.89 1.39 -17.35
N ALA A 271 4.14 0.51 -16.70
CA ALA A 271 4.00 0.52 -15.26
C ALA A 271 5.35 0.32 -14.55
N ARG A 272 6.22 -0.55 -15.06
CA ARG A 272 7.58 -0.76 -14.51
C ARG A 272 8.47 0.45 -14.71
N ILE A 273 8.39 1.11 -15.86
CA ILE A 273 9.14 2.34 -16.15
C ILE A 273 8.69 3.44 -15.20
N LEU A 274 7.38 3.70 -15.12
CA LEU A 274 6.83 4.73 -14.23
C LEU A 274 7.11 4.43 -12.76
N ALA A 275 7.05 3.16 -12.34
CA ALA A 275 7.36 2.79 -10.96
C ALA A 275 8.83 3.08 -10.60
N LYS A 276 9.75 2.92 -11.55
CA LYS A 276 11.20 3.14 -11.36
C LYS A 276 11.67 4.54 -11.73
N ALA A 277 10.80 5.39 -12.28
CA ALA A 277 11.18 6.73 -12.66
C ALA A 277 11.56 7.55 -11.41
N GLU A 278 12.66 8.29 -11.52
CA GLU A 278 13.18 9.18 -10.47
C GLU A 278 12.99 10.66 -10.82
N GLY A 279 12.33 10.93 -11.95
CA GLY A 279 12.02 12.29 -12.38
C GLY A 279 10.92 12.34 -13.43
N TYR A 280 10.25 13.48 -13.48
CA TYR A 280 9.25 13.81 -14.47
C TYR A 280 9.13 15.34 -14.61
N ASN A 281 9.07 15.83 -15.84
CA ASN A 281 8.95 17.24 -16.19
C ASN A 281 10.00 18.13 -15.50
N GLY A 282 11.27 17.68 -15.50
CA GLY A 282 12.40 18.39 -14.90
C GLY A 282 12.46 18.36 -13.36
N ARG A 283 11.52 17.69 -12.69
CA ARG A 283 11.51 17.51 -11.23
C ARG A 283 12.00 16.11 -10.86
N TYR A 284 12.98 16.04 -9.97
CA TYR A 284 13.43 14.78 -9.37
C TYR A 284 12.62 14.40 -8.14
N PHE A 285 12.47 13.09 -7.92
CA PHE A 285 11.75 12.50 -6.79
C PHE A 285 12.20 11.06 -6.51
N CYS A 286 11.92 10.58 -5.29
CA CYS A 286 12.06 9.16 -4.96
C CYS A 286 11.06 8.34 -5.75
N SER A 287 11.49 7.24 -6.37
CA SER A 287 10.63 6.43 -7.24
C SER A 287 9.45 5.81 -6.48
N LEU A 288 8.36 5.45 -7.18
CA LEU A 288 7.25 4.74 -6.53
C LEU A 288 7.69 3.35 -6.04
N ALA A 289 8.57 2.69 -6.80
CA ALA A 289 9.15 1.41 -6.43
C ALA A 289 9.95 1.50 -5.13
N ASP A 290 10.60 2.64 -4.87
CA ASP A 290 11.37 2.85 -3.65
C ASP A 290 10.54 3.33 -2.46
N GLN A 291 9.48 4.10 -2.74
CA GLN A 291 8.51 4.47 -1.70
C GLN A 291 7.79 3.23 -1.17
N PHE A 292 7.28 2.34 -2.05
CA PHE A 292 6.43 1.22 -1.66
C PHE A 292 7.16 -0.14 -1.67
N GLN A 293 8.27 -0.23 -0.95
CA GLN A 293 9.04 -1.47 -0.74
C GLN A 293 8.48 -2.34 0.38
#